data_AF-A0AAX4FU58-F1
#
_entry.id   AF-A0AAX4FU58-F1
#
_cell.length_a   1.000
_cell.length_b   1.000
_cell.length_c   1.000
_cell.angle_alpha   90.00
_cell.angle_beta   90.00
_cell.angle_gamma   90.00
#
_symmetry.space_group_name_H-M   'P 1'
#
loop_
_entity.id
_entity.type
_entity.pdbx_description
1 polymer ?
#
loop_
_entity_poly.entity_id
_entity_poly.type
_entity_poly.pdbx_seq_one_letter_code
_entity_poly.pdbx_strand_id
1 'polypeptide(L)'
;MLGSLGALAATIIANLVGGLIFFWVDRFIFTSEALAAQWEVRDDIRCVDCGRVARGYRLVRAKNYDRTSDPAPEFRCEACSKKKSDELKKRGIDH
;
A
#
# COMPACT_ATOMS: atom_id res chain seq x y z
N MET A 1 44.84 -6.97 -28.89
CA MET A 1 44.54 -6.19 -27.68
C MET A 1 43.31 -5.27 -27.80
N LEU A 2 42.74 -5.01 -28.99
CA LEU A 2 41.51 -4.19 -29.13
C LEU A 2 40.18 -4.94 -28.90
N GLY A 3 40.13 -6.27 -29.11
CA GLY A 3 38.90 -7.06 -28.92
C GLY A 3 38.46 -7.21 -27.46
N SER A 4 39.41 -7.22 -26.51
CA SER A 4 39.12 -7.36 -25.08
C SER A 4 38.51 -6.11 -24.46
N LEU A 5 38.89 -4.91 -24.93
CA LEU A 5 38.28 -3.64 -24.50
C LEU A 5 36.82 -3.53 -24.94
N GLY A 6 36.48 -4.01 -26.15
CA GLY A 6 35.10 -4.08 -26.63
C GLY A 6 34.24 -5.06 -25.84
N ALA A 7 34.79 -6.24 -25.52
CA ALA A 7 34.09 -7.23 -24.70
C ALA A 7 33.84 -6.72 -23.26
N LEU A 8 34.84 -6.10 -22.63
CA LEU A 8 34.69 -5.50 -21.30
C LEU A 8 33.67 -4.36 -21.31
N ALA A 9 33.74 -3.45 -22.28
CA ALA A 9 32.77 -2.37 -22.42
C ALA A 9 31.34 -2.91 -22.64
N ALA A 10 31.18 -3.92 -23.50
CA ALA A 10 29.89 -4.56 -23.74
C ALA A 10 29.33 -5.21 -22.47
N THR A 11 30.19 -5.83 -21.66
CA THR A 11 29.77 -6.46 -20.39
C THR A 11 29.32 -5.41 -19.37
N ILE A 12 30.04 -4.29 -19.27
CA ILE A 12 29.68 -3.17 -18.40
C ILE A 12 28.33 -2.57 -18.84
N ILE A 13 28.16 -2.31 -20.14
CA ILE A 13 26.92 -1.76 -20.70
C ILE A 13 25.75 -2.71 -20.48
N ALA A 14 25.94 -4.02 -20.72
CA ALA A 14 24.89 -5.02 -20.53
C ALA A 14 24.41 -5.08 -19.07
N ASN A 15 25.34 -5.02 -18.10
CA ASN A 15 24.99 -4.99 -16.68
C ASN A 15 24.31 -3.68 -16.27
N LEU A 16 24.75 -2.54 -16.82
CA LEU A 16 24.13 -1.24 -16.55
C LEU A 16 22.69 -1.19 -17.10
N VAL A 17 22.47 -1.64 -18.33
CA VAL A 17 21.15 -1.71 -18.97
C VAL A 17 20.25 -2.68 -18.21
N GLY A 18 20.76 -3.87 -17.86
CA GLY A 18 20.03 -4.85 -17.05
C GLY A 18 19.61 -4.28 -15.69
N GLY A 19 20.53 -3.62 -14.99
CA GLY A 19 20.27 -2.96 -13.72
C GLY A 19 19.26 -1.83 -13.82
N LEU A 20 19.33 -1.02 -14.89
CA LEU A 20 18.36 0.05 -15.16
C LEU A 20 16.96 -0.49 -15.45
N ILE A 21 16.84 -1.54 -16.26
CA ILE A 21 15.53 -2.16 -16.56
C ILE A 21 14.91 -2.73 -15.28
N PHE A 22 15.65 -3.53 -14.51
CA PHE A 22 15.16 -4.09 -13.25
C PHE A 22 14.75 -2.99 -12.27
N PHE A 23 15.58 -1.96 -12.09
CA PHE A 23 15.25 -0.83 -11.21
C PHE A 23 13.88 -0.21 -11.54
N TRP A 24 13.58 0.02 -12.82
CA TRP A 24 12.31 0.60 -13.24
C TRP A 24 11.14 -0.37 -13.08
N VAL A 25 11.34 -1.65 -13.36
CA VAL A 25 10.31 -2.70 -13.21
C VAL A 25 9.94 -2.87 -11.73
N ASP A 26 10.92 -3.07 -10.85
CA ASP A 26 10.70 -3.17 -9.40
C ASP A 26 10.04 -1.89 -8.87
N ARG A 27 10.53 -0.71 -9.27
CA ARG A 27 9.91 0.57 -8.89
C ARG A 27 8.45 0.64 -9.30
N PHE A 28 8.09 0.18 -10.49
CA PHE A 28 6.70 0.21 -10.97
C PHE A 28 5.80 -0.74 -10.17
N ILE A 29 6.25 -1.98 -9.94
CA ILE A 29 5.49 -2.99 -9.18
C ILE A 29 5.25 -2.49 -7.75
N PHE A 30 6.30 -2.09 -7.03
CA PHE A 30 6.17 -1.66 -5.63
C PHE A 30 5.46 -0.32 -5.45
N THR A 31 5.49 0.59 -6.43
CA THR A 31 4.71 1.83 -6.37
C THR A 31 3.21 1.54 -6.40
N SER A 32 2.78 0.48 -7.08
CA SER A 32 1.37 0.08 -7.11
C SER A 32 0.91 -0.61 -5.83
N GLU A 33 1.75 -1.44 -5.21
CA GLU A 33 1.46 -2.05 -3.91
C GLU A 33 1.60 -1.08 -2.73
N ALA A 34 2.38 -0.01 -2.85
CA ALA A 34 2.43 1.05 -1.82
C ALA A 34 1.08 1.78 -1.62
N LEU A 35 0.16 1.64 -2.58
CA LEU A 35 -1.23 2.11 -2.50
C LEU A 35 -2.20 1.03 -2.00
N ALA A 36 -1.71 -0.18 -1.68
CA ALA A 36 -2.52 -1.23 -1.09
C ALA A 36 -3.12 -0.76 0.24
N ALA A 37 -4.38 -1.12 0.46
CA ALA A 37 -5.12 -0.68 1.62
C ALA A 37 -4.46 -1.14 2.93
N GLN A 38 -4.08 -0.19 3.77
CA GLN A 38 -3.51 -0.46 5.07
C GLN A 38 -4.63 -0.52 6.11
N TRP A 39 -4.82 -1.70 6.69
CA TRP A 39 -5.79 -1.96 7.74
C TRP A 39 -5.11 -2.18 9.08
N GLU A 40 -5.47 -1.38 10.08
CA GLU A 40 -5.13 -1.60 11.47
C GLU A 40 -6.25 -2.40 12.15
N VAL A 41 -5.89 -3.52 12.78
CA VAL A 41 -6.80 -4.33 13.58
C VAL A 41 -6.34 -4.30 15.04
N ARG A 42 -7.27 -4.02 15.95
CA ARG A 42 -7.04 -4.05 17.40
C ARG A 42 -8.15 -4.81 18.10
N ASP A 43 -7.81 -5.59 19.11
CA ASP A 43 -8.77 -6.26 19.97
C ASP A 43 -9.24 -5.34 21.11
N ASP A 44 -10.40 -5.65 21.69
CA ASP A 44 -10.98 -4.96 22.85
C ASP A 44 -11.21 -3.43 22.69
N ILE A 45 -11.56 -2.99 21.48
CA ILE A 45 -11.87 -1.57 21.23
C ILE A 45 -13.36 -1.29 21.34
N ARG A 46 -13.70 -0.08 21.75
CA ARG A 46 -15.06 0.43 21.73
C ARG A 46 -15.37 1.01 20.36
N CYS A 47 -16.31 0.40 19.64
CA CYS A 47 -16.74 0.90 18.33
C CYS A 47 -17.32 2.32 18.46
N VAL A 48 -16.86 3.26 17.62
CA VAL A 48 -17.36 4.65 17.62
C VAL A 48 -18.82 4.78 17.21
N ASP A 49 -19.34 3.88 16.37
CA ASP A 49 -20.70 3.98 15.83
C ASP A 49 -21.74 3.25 16.72
N CYS A 50 -21.38 2.09 17.28
CA CYS A 50 -22.33 1.25 18.04
C CYS A 50 -21.97 1.04 19.52
N GLY A 51 -20.80 1.52 19.96
CA GLY A 51 -20.38 1.46 21.37
C GLY A 51 -20.04 0.05 21.89
N ARG A 52 -20.19 -1.01 21.09
CA ARG A 52 -19.83 -2.38 21.49
C ARG A 52 -18.31 -2.53 21.59
N VAL A 53 -17.88 -3.28 22.60
CA VAL A 53 -16.51 -3.74 22.76
C VAL A 53 -16.30 -4.98 21.89
N ALA A 54 -15.42 -4.89 20.90
CA ALA A 54 -15.15 -5.96 19.94
C ALA A 54 -13.78 -5.77 19.29
N ARG A 55 -13.38 -6.72 18.44
CA ARG A 55 -12.28 -6.50 17.50
C ARG A 55 -12.64 -5.37 16.55
N GLY A 56 -11.79 -4.35 16.52
CA GLY A 56 -11.96 -3.17 15.70
C GLY A 56 -11.03 -3.12 14.52
N TYR A 57 -11.56 -2.57 13.45
CA TYR A 57 -10.92 -2.41 12.17
C TYR A 57 -10.86 -0.92 11.85
N ARG A 58 -9.70 -0.46 11.39
CA ARG A 58 -9.46 0.91 10.93
C ARG A 58 -8.73 0.86 9.60
N LEU A 59 -9.34 1.43 8.57
CA LEU A 59 -8.65 1.72 7.33
C LEU A 59 -7.78 2.97 7.55
N VAL A 60 -6.46 2.81 7.44
CA VAL A 60 -5.48 3.89 7.63
C VAL A 60 -5.18 4.58 6.31
N ARG A 61 -4.95 3.79 5.26
CA ARG A 61 -4.61 4.27 3.92
C ARG A 61 -5.27 3.41 2.85
N ALA A 62 -5.73 4.02 1.78
CA ALA A 62 -6.13 3.40 0.52
C ALA A 62 -5.86 4.37 -0.64
N LYS A 63 -6.06 3.91 -1.88
CA LYS A 63 -5.67 4.62 -3.12
C LYS A 63 -6.11 6.09 -3.19
N ASN A 64 -7.27 6.43 -2.63
CA ASN A 64 -7.84 7.78 -2.55
C ASN A 64 -8.28 8.16 -1.12
N TYR A 65 -7.63 7.61 -0.10
CA TYR A 65 -7.99 7.83 1.30
C TYR A 65 -6.74 7.73 2.18
N ASP A 66 -6.31 8.84 2.77
CA ASP A 66 -5.19 8.83 3.72
C ASP A 66 -5.65 9.42 5.06
N ARG A 67 -5.65 8.58 6.10
CA ARG A 67 -5.91 8.95 7.50
C ARG A 67 -4.73 8.57 8.40
N THR A 68 -3.52 8.52 7.84
CA THR A 68 -2.30 8.22 8.59
C THR A 68 -2.03 9.28 9.68
N SER A 69 -2.37 10.55 9.41
CA SER A 69 -2.15 11.67 10.34
C SER A 69 -3.36 12.01 11.22
N ASP A 70 -4.37 11.15 11.31
CA ASP A 70 -5.57 11.43 12.09
C ASP A 70 -5.25 11.39 13.61
N PRO A 71 -5.40 12.50 14.35
CA PRO A 71 -5.04 12.56 15.78
C PRO A 71 -6.02 11.80 16.69
N ALA A 72 -7.19 11.41 16.18
CA ALA A 72 -8.19 10.60 16.89
C ALA A 72 -8.47 9.30 16.11
N PRO A 73 -7.81 8.17 16.45
CA PRO A 73 -7.99 6.92 15.72
C PRO A 73 -9.38 6.32 16.01
N GLU A 74 -10.27 6.42 15.02
CA GLU A 74 -11.62 5.85 15.09
C GLU A 74 -11.63 4.36 14.72
N PHE A 75 -11.77 3.48 15.71
CA PHE A 75 -11.97 2.05 15.47
C PHE A 75 -13.45 1.69 15.37
N ARG A 76 -13.78 0.82 14.42
CA ARG A 76 -15.15 0.32 14.19
C ARG A 76 -15.19 -1.18 14.29
N CYS A 77 -16.24 -1.75 14.87
CA CYS A 77 -16.45 -3.19 14.85
C CYS A 77 -16.66 -3.69 13.41
N GLU A 78 -16.52 -4.99 13.18
CA GLU A 78 -16.62 -5.60 11.84
C GLU A 78 -17.88 -5.18 11.06
N ALA A 79 -19.05 -5.21 11.70
CA ALA A 79 -20.32 -4.84 11.05
C ALA A 79 -20.37 -3.36 10.63
N CYS A 80 -19.91 -2.45 11.49
CA CYS A 80 -19.86 -1.01 11.20
C CYS A 80 -18.77 -0.68 10.17
N SER A 81 -17.63 -1.36 10.25
CA SER A 81 -16.53 -1.22 9.29
C SER A 81 -16.95 -1.67 7.89
N LYS A 82 -17.72 -2.76 7.78
CA LYS A 82 -18.25 -3.26 6.50
C LYS A 82 -19.21 -2.25 5.86
N LYS A 83 -20.17 -1.70 6.63
CA LYS A 83 -21.08 -0.65 6.16
C LYS A 83 -20.33 0.58 5.63
N LYS A 84 -19.35 1.07 6.41
CA LYS A 84 -18.51 2.20 6.00
C LYS A 84 -17.67 1.87 4.77
N SER A 85 -17.17 0.64 4.65
CA SER A 85 -16.44 0.17 3.47
C SER A 85 -17.30 0.20 2.21
N ASP A 86 -18.56 -0.23 2.30
CA ASP A 86 -19.50 -0.18 1.17
C ASP A 86 -19.83 1.28 0.77
N GLU A 87 -19.92 2.19 1.74
CA GLU A 87 -20.06 3.63 1.49
C GLU A 87 -18.82 4.23 0.81
N LEU A 88 -17.62 3.84 1.25
CA LEU A 88 -16.36 4.28 0.66
C LEU A 88 -16.21 3.77 -0.79
N LYS A 89 -16.60 2.52 -1.06
CA LYS A 89 -16.66 1.98 -2.43
C LYS A 89 -17.61 2.77 -3.32
N LYS A 90 -18.80 3.12 -2.83
CA LYS A 90 -19.74 3.99 -3.57
C LYS A 90 -19.17 5.37 -3.87
N ARG A 91 -18.22 5.85 -3.08
CA ARG A 91 -17.52 7.13 -3.27
C ARG A 91 -16.27 7.00 -4.16
N GLY A 92 -15.98 5.82 -4.71
CA GLY A 92 -14.82 5.58 -5.58
C GLY A 92 -13.50 5.40 -4.82
N ILE A 93 -13.56 5.10 -3.52
CA ILE A 93 -12.40 4.70 -2.72
C ILE A 93 -12.36 3.17 -2.73
N ASP A 94 -11.47 2.61 -3.56
CA ASP A 94 -11.17 1.19 -3.59
C ASP A 94 -10.03 0.86 -2.62
N HIS A 95 -10.28 -0.16 -1.81
CA HIS A 95 -9.41 -0.66 -0.74
C HIS A 95 -9.55 -2.17 -0.59
#